data_AF-A0A2P4YHY0-F1
#
_entry.id   AF-A0A2P4YHY0-F1
#
_cell.length_a   1.000
_cell.length_b   1.000
_cell.length_c   1.000
_cell.angle_alpha   90.00
_cell.angle_beta   90.00
_cell.angle_gamma   90.00
#
_symmetry.space_group_name_H-M   'P 1'
#
loop_
_entity.id
_entity.type
_entity.pdbx_description
1 polymer ?
#
loop_
_entity_poly.entity_id
_entity_poly.type
_entity_poly.pdbx_seq_one_letter_code
_entity_poly.pdbx_strand_id
1 'polypeptide(L)'
;LKAAFLPANYEYRQRSRFLACKQGKHELHEYIQEMRVLAASLVGNPLPEHIKVTVFMDGLKVDPSRAQLFRVHANTMEEAIQIALQEEYSHRQALRRQAQCKEIQQLELAQSRYPWN
;
A
#
# COMPACT_ATOMS: atom_id res chain seq x y z
N LEU A 1 -33.04 10.71 -0.12
CA LEU A 1 -32.53 11.88 -0.89
C LEU A 1 -31.29 11.56 -1.74
N LYS A 2 -30.23 10.92 -1.23
CA LYS A 2 -29.01 10.62 -2.03
C LYS A 2 -29.26 9.81 -3.33
N ALA A 3 -30.13 8.80 -3.29
CA ALA A 3 -30.42 7.95 -4.45
C ALA A 3 -31.01 8.72 -5.66
N ALA A 4 -31.69 9.84 -5.44
CA ALA A 4 -32.30 10.64 -6.50
C ALA A 4 -31.26 11.43 -7.34
N PHE A 5 -30.02 11.56 -6.84
CA PHE A 5 -28.94 12.30 -7.48
C PHE A 5 -27.81 11.40 -8.00
N LEU A 6 -27.90 10.08 -7.79
CA LEU A 6 -26.90 9.15 -8.28
C LEU A 6 -27.22 8.75 -9.72
N PRO A 7 -26.21 8.73 -10.62
CA PRO A 7 -26.41 8.23 -11.97
C PRO A 7 -26.93 6.78 -11.97
N ALA A 8 -27.68 6.41 -13.01
CA ALA A 8 -28.06 5.02 -13.23
C ALA A 8 -26.82 4.10 -13.21
N ASN A 9 -26.94 2.96 -12.53
CA ASN A 9 -25.89 1.95 -12.36
C ASN A 9 -24.64 2.46 -11.61
N TYR A 10 -24.78 3.46 -10.73
CA TYR A 10 -23.66 3.98 -9.92
C TYR A 10 -22.93 2.87 -9.16
N GLU A 11 -23.63 2.02 -8.43
CA GLU A 11 -23.02 0.93 -7.65
C GLU A 11 -22.25 -0.05 -8.53
N TYR A 12 -22.80 -0.39 -9.71
CA TYR A 12 -22.13 -1.27 -10.67
C TYR A 12 -20.83 -0.65 -11.18
N ARG A 13 -20.81 0.67 -11.48
CA ARG A 13 -19.58 1.37 -11.86
C ARG A 13 -18.55 1.36 -10.73
N GLN A 14 -18.96 1.64 -9.48
CA GLN A 14 -18.03 1.63 -8.35
C GLN A 14 -17.46 0.23 -8.10
N ARG A 15 -18.29 -0.81 -8.22
CA ARG A 15 -17.85 -2.21 -8.12
C ARG A 15 -16.84 -2.55 -9.22
N SER A 16 -17.13 -2.19 -10.46
CA SER A 16 -16.19 -2.39 -11.57
C SER A 16 -14.88 -1.65 -11.35
N ARG A 17 -14.92 -0.40 -10.86
CA ARG A 17 -13.72 0.37 -10.53
C ARG A 17 -12.93 -0.27 -9.40
N PHE A 18 -13.60 -0.74 -8.35
CA PHE A 18 -12.96 -1.42 -7.23
C PHE A 18 -12.17 -2.65 -7.72
N LEU A 19 -12.81 -3.52 -8.51
CA LEU A 19 -12.19 -4.74 -9.04
C LEU A 19 -11.01 -4.45 -10.00
N ALA A 20 -11.04 -3.32 -10.70
CA ALA A 20 -9.99 -2.89 -11.63
C ALA A 20 -8.94 -1.99 -10.98
N CYS A 21 -9.07 -1.64 -9.68
CA CYS A 21 -8.20 -0.67 -9.03
C CYS A 21 -6.80 -1.26 -8.83
N LYS A 22 -5.79 -0.57 -9.37
CA LYS A 22 -4.37 -0.95 -9.30
C LYS A 22 -3.57 0.25 -8.81
N GLN A 23 -2.57 0.00 -7.96
CA GLN A 23 -1.67 1.04 -7.45
C GLN A 23 -0.90 1.73 -8.58
N GLY A 24 -0.43 0.96 -9.57
CA GLY A 24 0.32 1.50 -10.70
C GLY A 24 1.57 2.27 -10.25
N LYS A 25 1.64 3.55 -10.62
CA LYS A 25 2.75 4.46 -10.24
C LYS A 25 2.45 5.31 -9.00
N HIS A 26 1.25 5.19 -8.43
CA HIS A 26 0.83 6.00 -7.29
C HIS A 26 1.54 5.56 -5.99
N GLU A 27 1.67 6.50 -5.06
CA GLU A 27 2.13 6.20 -3.71
C GLU A 27 1.13 5.27 -3.01
N LEU A 28 1.62 4.47 -2.04
CA LEU A 28 0.77 3.49 -1.36
C LEU A 28 -0.46 4.16 -0.71
N HIS A 29 -0.26 5.34 -0.12
CA HIS A 29 -1.32 6.06 0.58
C HIS A 29 -2.43 6.58 -0.35
N GLU A 30 -2.09 6.97 -1.59
CA GLU A 30 -3.06 7.40 -2.61
C GLU A 30 -3.93 6.22 -3.06
N TYR A 31 -3.29 5.07 -3.30
CA TYR A 31 -3.98 3.84 -3.66
C TYR A 31 -4.92 3.36 -2.53
N ILE A 32 -4.45 3.36 -1.28
CA ILE A 32 -5.27 3.01 -0.11
C ILE A 32 -6.49 3.93 -0.01
N GLN A 33 -6.30 5.24 -0.22
CA GLN A 33 -7.40 6.20 -0.17
C GLN A 33 -8.44 5.92 -1.26
N GLU A 34 -8.02 5.65 -2.49
CA GLU A 34 -8.95 5.29 -3.57
C GLU A 34 -9.71 3.99 -3.24
N MET A 35 -9.01 2.96 -2.78
CA MET A 35 -9.62 1.68 -2.39
C MET A 35 -10.66 1.85 -1.27
N ARG A 36 -10.37 2.65 -0.24
CA ARG A 36 -11.33 2.96 0.83
C ARG A 36 -12.55 3.72 0.33
N VAL A 37 -12.36 4.70 -0.56
CA VAL A 37 -13.47 5.47 -1.16
C VAL A 37 -14.36 4.55 -2.00
N LEU A 38 -13.78 3.69 -2.82
CA LEU A 38 -14.52 2.73 -3.64
C LEU A 38 -15.28 1.71 -2.77
N ALA A 39 -14.66 1.19 -1.70
CA ALA A 39 -15.32 0.29 -0.76
C ALA A 39 -16.49 0.99 -0.01
N ALA A 40 -16.30 2.23 0.44
CA ALA A 40 -17.34 3.03 1.10
C ALA A 40 -18.49 3.40 0.16
N SER A 41 -18.25 3.41 -1.16
CA SER A 41 -19.29 3.66 -2.16
C SER A 41 -20.20 2.45 -2.38
N LEU A 42 -19.86 1.29 -1.83
CA LEU A 42 -20.59 0.01 -1.95
C LEU A 42 -21.37 -0.37 -0.68
N VAL A 43 -21.67 0.58 0.22
CA VAL A 43 -22.34 0.31 1.52
C VAL A 43 -23.68 -0.44 1.38
N GLY A 44 -24.46 -0.18 0.33
CA GLY A 44 -25.74 -0.85 0.11
C GLY A 44 -25.61 -2.31 -0.34
N ASN A 45 -24.47 -2.69 -0.91
CA ASN A 45 -24.19 -4.03 -1.41
C ASN A 45 -22.67 -4.30 -1.35
N PRO A 46 -22.13 -4.50 -0.14
CA PRO A 46 -20.69 -4.63 0.06
C PRO A 46 -20.17 -5.93 -0.57
N LEU A 47 -18.96 -5.87 -1.11
CA LEU A 47 -18.25 -7.09 -1.52
C LEU A 47 -17.86 -7.93 -0.29
N PRO A 48 -17.74 -9.26 -0.41
CA PRO A 48 -17.14 -10.08 0.63
C PRO A 48 -15.70 -9.64 0.94
N GLU A 49 -15.29 -9.70 2.20
CA GLU A 49 -13.96 -9.24 2.63
C GLU A 49 -12.81 -9.95 1.91
N HIS A 50 -12.91 -11.27 1.73
CA HIS A 50 -11.86 -12.02 1.03
C HIS A 50 -11.66 -11.51 -0.42
N ILE A 51 -12.73 -11.09 -1.11
CA ILE A 51 -12.63 -10.48 -2.44
C ILE A 51 -11.92 -9.13 -2.34
N LYS A 52 -12.27 -8.29 -1.36
CA LYS A 52 -11.60 -6.99 -1.16
C LYS A 52 -10.12 -7.15 -0.86
N VAL A 53 -9.76 -8.10 0.00
CA VAL A 53 -8.37 -8.45 0.33
C VAL A 53 -7.62 -8.90 -0.92
N THR A 54 -8.18 -9.84 -1.70
CA THR A 54 -7.54 -10.33 -2.93
C THR A 54 -7.32 -9.20 -3.94
N VAL A 55 -8.33 -8.34 -4.15
CA VAL A 55 -8.22 -7.19 -5.07
C VAL A 55 -7.17 -6.20 -4.59
N PHE A 56 -7.13 -5.90 -3.28
CA PHE A 56 -6.10 -5.03 -2.70
C PHE A 56 -4.70 -5.63 -2.89
N MET A 57 -4.50 -6.88 -2.51
CA MET A 57 -3.22 -7.58 -2.66
C MET A 57 -2.73 -7.64 -4.12
N ASP A 58 -3.63 -7.99 -5.05
CA ASP A 58 -3.28 -8.07 -6.47
C ASP A 58 -3.14 -6.68 -7.12
N GLY A 59 -3.75 -5.66 -6.53
CA GLY A 59 -3.67 -4.28 -6.98
C GLY A 59 -2.39 -3.57 -6.58
N LEU A 60 -1.72 -4.02 -5.52
CA LEU A 60 -0.41 -3.51 -5.13
C LEU A 60 0.66 -3.77 -6.19
N LYS A 61 1.57 -2.82 -6.35
CA LYS A 61 2.78 -3.02 -7.14
C LYS A 61 3.65 -4.11 -6.50
N VAL A 62 4.58 -4.67 -7.26
CA VAL A 62 5.51 -5.67 -6.71
C VAL A 62 6.52 -4.97 -5.82
N ASP A 63 6.23 -4.93 -4.52
CA ASP A 63 7.03 -4.30 -3.49
C ASP A 63 7.05 -5.15 -2.19
N PRO A 64 7.85 -4.79 -1.18
CA PRO A 64 7.91 -5.52 0.09
C PRO A 64 6.54 -5.65 0.77
N SER A 65 5.66 -4.66 0.64
CA SER A 65 4.31 -4.67 1.21
C SER A 65 3.44 -5.78 0.59
N ARG A 66 3.47 -5.94 -0.74
CA ARG A 66 2.80 -7.05 -1.43
C ARG A 66 3.38 -8.39 -0.97
N ALA A 67 4.71 -8.53 -0.89
CA ALA A 67 5.36 -9.77 -0.45
C ALA A 67 4.97 -10.13 1.00
N GLN A 68 4.89 -9.15 1.90
CA GLN A 68 4.51 -9.37 3.29
C GLN A 68 3.05 -9.81 3.42
N LEU A 69 2.14 -9.29 2.61
CA LEU A 69 0.74 -9.74 2.57
C LEU A 69 0.57 -11.17 2.05
N PHE A 70 1.46 -11.66 1.19
CA PHE A 70 1.46 -13.08 0.82
C PHE A 70 1.93 -13.99 1.97
N ARG A 71 2.68 -13.44 2.93
CA ARG A 71 3.16 -14.18 4.11
C ARG A 71 2.18 -14.11 5.28
N VAL A 72 1.58 -12.95 5.49
CA VAL A 72 0.66 -12.68 6.60
C VAL A 72 -0.77 -12.70 6.07
N HIS A 73 -1.54 -13.71 6.46
CA HIS A 73 -2.94 -13.80 6.11
C HIS A 73 -3.73 -12.65 6.76
N ALA A 74 -4.42 -11.85 5.94
CA ALA A 74 -5.35 -10.82 6.40
C ALA A 74 -6.79 -11.30 6.18
N ASN A 75 -7.65 -11.12 7.18
CA ASN A 75 -9.05 -11.52 7.11
C ASN A 75 -9.95 -10.40 6.55
N THR A 76 -9.48 -9.15 6.63
CA THR A 76 -10.21 -7.96 6.17
C THR A 76 -9.32 -7.05 5.34
N MET A 77 -9.93 -6.22 4.49
CA MET A 77 -9.20 -5.23 3.70
C MET A 77 -8.44 -4.24 4.58
N GLU A 78 -9.01 -3.87 5.73
CA GLU A 78 -8.41 -2.90 6.64
C GLU A 78 -7.18 -3.47 7.36
N GLU A 79 -7.21 -4.75 7.76
CA GLU A 79 -6.02 -5.46 8.24
C GLU A 79 -4.92 -5.51 7.18
N ALA A 80 -5.28 -5.80 5.92
CA ALA A 80 -4.32 -5.80 4.82
C ALA A 80 -3.68 -4.41 4.61
N ILE A 81 -4.47 -3.33 4.74
CA ILE A 81 -4.00 -1.95 4.68
C ILE A 81 -3.00 -1.67 5.81
N GLN A 82 -3.31 -2.07 7.05
CA GLN A 82 -2.43 -1.87 8.20
C GLN A 82 -1.09 -2.59 8.02
N ILE A 83 -1.11 -3.84 7.55
CA ILE A 83 0.11 -4.61 7.25
C ILE A 83 0.94 -3.90 6.17
N ALA A 84 0.31 -3.45 5.08
CA ALA A 84 1.00 -2.77 4.00
C ALA A 84 1.66 -1.45 4.45
N LEU A 85 0.98 -0.65 5.26
CA LEU A 85 1.52 0.59 5.83
C LEU A 85 2.67 0.34 6.79
N GLN A 86 2.54 -0.68 7.64
CA GLN A 86 3.59 -1.06 8.59
C GLN A 86 4.85 -1.55 7.87
N GLU A 87 4.69 -2.35 6.83
CA GLU A 87 5.81 -2.85 6.02
C GLU A 87 6.49 -1.70 5.26
N GLU A 88 5.72 -0.79 4.66
CA GLU A 88 6.28 0.36 3.95
C GLU A 88 7.08 1.28 4.89
N TYR A 89 6.58 1.52 6.10
CA TYR A 89 7.31 2.26 7.13
C TYR A 89 8.62 1.56 7.50
N SER A 90 8.56 0.26 7.79
CA SER A 90 9.70 -0.55 8.19
C SER A 90 10.77 -0.59 7.10
N HIS A 91 10.34 -0.75 5.85
CA HIS A 91 11.20 -0.72 4.67
C HIS A 91 11.89 0.64 4.50
N ARG A 92 11.15 1.75 4.57
CA ARG A 92 11.72 3.10 4.50
C ARG A 92 12.70 3.36 5.64
N GLN A 93 12.41 2.88 6.84
CA GLN A 93 13.31 3.02 7.98
C GLN A 93 14.61 2.22 7.77
N ALA A 94 14.54 0.99 7.25
CA ALA A 94 15.70 0.17 6.93
C ALA A 94 16.59 0.85 5.87
N LEU A 95 16.00 1.41 4.82
CA LEU A 95 16.74 2.16 3.79
C LEU A 95 17.48 3.37 4.37
N ARG A 96 16.84 4.14 5.25
CA ARG A 96 17.49 5.28 5.93
C ARG A 96 18.67 4.83 6.79
N ARG A 97 18.50 3.78 7.58
CA ARG A 97 19.59 3.21 8.41
C ARG A 97 20.75 2.73 7.53
N GLN A 98 20.45 2.07 6.42
CA GLN A 98 21.48 1.56 5.51
C GLN A 98 22.26 2.70 4.84
N ALA A 99 21.59 3.80 4.46
CA ALA A 99 22.26 4.98 3.92
C ALA A 99 23.23 5.58 4.95
N GLN A 100 22.80 5.74 6.20
CA GLN A 100 23.62 6.30 7.27
C GLN A 100 24.84 5.42 7.58
N CYS A 101 24.69 4.09 7.65
CA CYS A 101 25.84 3.18 7.84
C CYS A 101 26.86 3.28 6.71
N LYS A 102 26.40 3.39 5.44
CA LYS A 102 27.30 3.52 4.29
C LYS A 102 28.09 4.84 4.33
N GLU A 103 27.49 5.92 4.82
CA GLU A 103 28.16 7.20 4.97
C GLU A 103 29.25 7.16 6.05
N ILE A 104 28.95 6.55 7.20
CA ILE A 104 29.93 6.33 8.28
C ILE A 104 31.10 5.47 7.79
N GLN A 105 30.82 4.36 7.09
CA GLN A 105 31.85 3.48 6.54
C GLN A 105 32.75 4.24 5.54
N GLN A 106 32.19 5.15 4.73
CA GLN A 106 32.99 5.96 3.81
C GLN A 106 33.88 6.97 4.54
N LEU A 107 33.39 7.58 5.62
CA LEU A 107 34.18 8.48 6.46
C LEU A 107 35.34 7.73 7.13
N GLU A 108 35.08 6.53 7.67
CA GLU A 108 36.12 5.66 8.23
C GLU A 108 37.16 5.24 7.19
N LEU A 109 36.72 4.87 5.98
CA LEU A 109 37.63 4.54 4.86
C LEU A 109 38.43 5.75 4.38
N ALA A 110 37.87 6.95 4.42
CA ALA A 110 38.56 8.18 4.05
C ALA A 110 39.59 8.57 5.11
N GLN A 111 39.27 8.45 6.40
CA GLN A 111 40.20 8.68 7.51
C GLN A 111 41.34 7.66 7.53
N SER A 112 41.03 6.38 7.30
CA SER A 112 42.05 5.33 7.15
C SER A 112 42.98 5.55 5.95
N ARG A 113 42.59 6.40 4.99
CA ARG A 113 43.41 6.74 3.81
C ARG A 113 44.39 7.90 4.09
N TYR A 114 44.20 8.67 5.16
CA TYR A 114 45.05 9.79 5.55
C TYR A 114 45.37 9.72 7.06
N PRO A 115 46.34 8.88 7.47
CA PRO A 115 46.55 8.52 8.88
C PRO A 115 47.31 9.56 9.72
N TRP A 116 47.78 10.66 9.13
CA TRP A 116 48.70 11.61 9.77
C TRP A 116 48.09 13.02 9.83
N ASN A 117 47.08 13.19 10.70
CA ASN A 117 46.65 14.48 11.25
C ASN A 117 46.75 14.42 12.77
#